data_AF-A0A1S8DF04-F1
#
_entry.id   AF-A0A1S8DF04-F1
#
_cell.length_a   1.000
_cell.length_b   1.000
_cell.length_c   1.000
_cell.angle_alpha   90.00
_cell.angle_beta   90.00
_cell.angle_gamma   90.00
#
_symmetry.space_group_name_H-M   'P 1'
#
loop_
_entity.id
_entity.type
_entity.pdbx_description
1 polymer ?
#
loop_
_entity_poly.entity_id
_entity_poly.type
_entity_poly.pdbx_seq_one_letter_code
_entity_poly.pdbx_strand_id
1 'polypeptide(L)'
;MAKSAKERKREQRAREKLKAEERRARLLAYSLKVDVYQGTADNIERIKQVTGIDEVQDLLTRAIHNISRLDDDALRAFLAEP
;
A
#
# COMPACT_ATOMS: atom_id res chain seq x y z
N MET A 1 -2.91 39.33 -11.71
CA MET A 1 -4.06 38.74 -11.00
C MET A 1 -3.53 38.00 -9.77
N ALA A 2 -3.84 38.48 -8.56
CA ALA A 2 -3.47 37.76 -7.34
C ALA A 2 -4.30 36.47 -7.25
N LYS A 3 -3.64 35.30 -7.19
CA LYS A 3 -4.32 33.99 -7.08
C LYS A 3 -5.34 34.03 -5.96
N SER A 4 -6.55 33.57 -6.23
CA SER A 4 -7.63 33.45 -5.26
C SER A 4 -7.20 32.53 -4.11
N ALA A 5 -7.72 32.75 -2.90
CA ALA A 5 -7.43 31.90 -1.75
C ALA A 5 -7.73 30.40 -2.03
N LYS A 6 -8.72 30.13 -2.89
CA LYS A 6 -9.08 28.78 -3.36
C LYS A 6 -8.00 28.17 -4.27
N GLU A 7 -7.42 28.98 -5.15
CA GLU A 7 -6.35 28.56 -6.05
C GLU A 7 -5.06 28.27 -5.28
N ARG A 8 -4.71 29.13 -4.30
CA ARG A 8 -3.54 28.91 -3.43
C ARG A 8 -3.66 27.62 -2.62
N LYS A 9 -4.84 27.33 -2.08
CA LYS A 9 -5.09 26.10 -1.31
C LYS A 9 -5.05 24.84 -2.19
N ARG A 10 -5.50 24.92 -3.44
CA ARG A 10 -5.40 23.83 -4.42
C ARG A 10 -3.95 23.56 -4.81
N GLU A 11 -3.18 24.62 -5.03
CA GLU A 11 -1.76 24.54 -5.38
C GLU A 11 -0.91 24.03 -4.20
N GLN A 12 -1.26 24.41 -2.97
CA GLN A 12 -0.64 23.89 -1.75
C GLN A 12 -0.89 22.39 -1.59
N ARG A 13 -2.14 21.92 -1.75
CA ARG A 13 -2.46 20.48 -1.72
C ARG A 13 -1.74 19.70 -2.82
N ALA A 14 -1.64 20.26 -4.02
CA ALA A 14 -0.91 19.63 -5.12
C ALA A 14 0.59 19.48 -4.77
N ARG A 15 1.20 20.51 -4.17
CA ARG A 15 2.59 20.46 -3.69
C ARG A 15 2.78 19.47 -2.55
N GLU A 16 1.84 19.40 -1.60
CA GLU A 16 1.88 18.43 -0.50
C GLU A 16 1.77 17.00 -1.00
N LYS A 17 0.91 16.74 -1.98
CA LYS A 17 0.77 15.44 -2.63
C LYS A 17 2.06 15.04 -3.37
N LEU A 18 2.62 15.95 -4.17
CA LEU A 18 3.91 15.75 -4.85
C LEU A 18 5.04 15.46 -3.86
N LYS A 19 5.13 16.24 -2.78
CA LYS A 19 6.14 16.04 -1.74
C LYS A 19 5.97 14.70 -1.01
N ALA A 20 4.74 14.24 -0.83
CA ALA A 20 4.46 12.91 -0.27
C ALA A 20 4.88 11.80 -1.23
N GLU A 21 4.62 11.95 -2.54
CA GLU A 21 5.04 11.01 -3.58
C GLU A 21 6.56 10.95 -3.72
N GLU A 22 7.26 12.09 -3.72
CA GLU A 22 8.74 12.15 -3.74
C GLU A 22 9.34 11.50 -2.48
N ARG A 23 8.74 11.75 -1.31
CA ARG A 23 9.19 11.12 -0.07
C ARG A 23 8.96 9.62 -0.07
N ARG A 24 7.82 9.15 -0.61
CA ARG A 24 7.55 7.72 -0.81
C ARG A 24 8.57 7.11 -1.77
N ALA A 25 8.83 7.73 -2.92
CA ALA A 25 9.81 7.25 -3.91
C ALA A 25 11.22 7.11 -3.32
N ARG A 26 11.65 8.04 -2.46
CA ARG A 26 12.97 8.00 -1.81
C ARG A 26 13.09 6.93 -0.72
N LEU A 27 11.97 6.49 -0.14
CA LEU A 27 11.92 5.48 0.92
C LEU A 27 11.68 4.06 0.38
N LEU A 28 11.27 3.93 -0.87
CA LEU A 28 11.04 2.63 -1.50
C LEU A 28 12.38 1.99 -1.89
N ALA A 29 12.65 0.80 -1.36
CA ALA A 29 13.78 -0.02 -1.80
C ALA A 29 13.52 -0.65 -3.19
N TYR A 30 12.26 -0.95 -3.51
CA TYR A 30 11.80 -1.46 -4.80
C TYR A 30 10.31 -1.19 -5.00
N SER A 31 9.84 -1.27 -6.24
CA SER A 31 8.42 -1.20 -6.62
C SER A 31 7.99 -2.51 -7.26
N LEU A 32 6.89 -3.09 -6.79
CA LEU A 32 6.36 -4.34 -7.28
C LEU A 32 5.13 -4.06 -8.16
N LYS A 33 5.19 -4.43 -9.43
CA LYS A 33 4.04 -4.40 -10.34
C LYS A 33 3.59 -5.84 -10.57
N VAL A 34 2.42 -6.19 -10.05
CA VAL A 34 1.83 -7.53 -10.16
C VAL A 34 0.47 -7.42 -10.82
N ASP A 35 0.26 -8.23 -11.84
CA ASP A 35 -1.07 -8.44 -12.41
C ASP A 35 -1.79 -9.48 -11.53
N VAL A 36 -2.96 -9.09 -11.01
CA VAL A 36 -3.69 -9.84 -10.00
C VAL A 36 -4.94 -10.44 -10.64
N TYR A 37 -5.11 -11.76 -10.53
CA TYR A 37 -6.32 -12.43 -11.00
C TYR A 37 -7.53 -12.06 -10.12
N GLN A 38 -8.73 -12.19 -10.67
CA GLN A 38 -9.96 -11.76 -9.99
C GLN A 38 -10.15 -12.41 -8.61
N GLY A 39 -9.90 -13.72 -8.46
CA GLY A 39 -10.01 -14.38 -7.16
C GLY A 39 -9.03 -13.84 -6.12
N THR A 40 -7.83 -13.45 -6.53
CA THR A 40 -6.86 -12.81 -5.63
C THR A 40 -7.31 -11.38 -5.26
N ALA A 41 -7.92 -10.65 -6.19
CA ALA A 41 -8.50 -9.33 -5.90
C ALA A 41 -9.67 -9.41 -4.91
N ASP A 42 -10.55 -10.42 -5.05
CA ASP A 42 -11.65 -10.66 -4.12
C ASP A 42 -11.15 -10.98 -2.71
N ASN A 43 -10.08 -11.76 -2.60
CA ASN A 43 -9.42 -12.04 -1.32
C ASN A 43 -8.82 -10.77 -0.69
N ILE A 44 -8.17 -9.92 -1.49
CA ILE A 44 -7.66 -8.63 -1.00
C ILE A 44 -8.81 -7.78 -0.46
N GLU A 45 -9.91 -7.67 -1.19
CA GLU A 45 -11.06 -6.88 -0.77
C GLU A 45 -11.69 -7.42 0.52
N ARG A 46 -11.84 -8.74 0.64
CA ARG A 46 -12.28 -9.38 1.88
C ARG A 46 -11.36 -9.04 3.06
N ILE A 47 -10.04 -9.12 2.88
CA ILE A 47 -9.08 -8.81 3.96
C ILE A 47 -9.19 -7.33 4.36
N LYS A 48 -9.34 -6.41 3.40
CA LYS A 48 -9.56 -4.98 3.68
C LYS A 48 -10.82 -4.78 4.53
N GLN A 49 -11.92 -5.42 4.18
CA GLN A 49 -13.18 -5.34 4.93
C GLN A 49 -13.05 -5.87 6.36
N VAL A 50 -12.33 -6.98 6.55
CA VAL A 50 -12.12 -7.60 7.88
C VAL A 50 -11.18 -6.76 8.75
N THR A 51 -10.12 -6.21 8.17
CA THR A 51 -9.06 -5.50 8.92
C THR A 51 -9.31 -4.00 9.05
N GLY A 52 -10.19 -3.42 8.23
CA GLY A 52 -10.40 -1.98 8.13
C GLY A 52 -9.24 -1.22 7.49
N ILE A 53 -8.33 -1.90 6.79
CA ILE A 53 -7.18 -1.28 6.13
C ILE A 53 -7.55 -0.97 4.68
N ASP A 54 -7.69 0.30 4.33
CA ASP A 54 -8.15 0.72 3.01
C ASP A 54 -7.03 0.71 1.94
N GLU A 55 -5.79 0.97 2.33
CA GLU A 55 -4.66 1.04 1.39
C GLU A 55 -4.02 -0.35 1.22
N VAL A 56 -4.15 -0.93 0.02
CA VAL A 56 -3.60 -2.27 -0.31
C VAL A 56 -2.10 -2.34 -0.03
N GLN A 57 -1.36 -1.25 -0.26
CA GLN A 57 0.06 -1.17 0.06
C GLN A 57 0.32 -1.35 1.56
N ASP A 58 -0.47 -0.70 2.43
CA ASP A 58 -0.32 -0.84 3.89
C ASP A 58 -0.69 -2.26 4.33
N LEU A 59 -1.77 -2.81 3.80
CA LEU A 59 -2.20 -4.19 4.04
C LEU A 59 -1.09 -5.18 3.70
N LEU A 60 -0.54 -5.12 2.49
CA LEU A 60 0.53 -6.02 2.04
C LEU A 60 1.80 -5.85 2.86
N THR A 61 2.16 -4.61 3.19
CA THR A 61 3.35 -4.31 4.00
C THR A 61 3.23 -4.95 5.39
N ARG A 62 2.08 -4.79 6.05
CA ARG A 62 1.83 -5.41 7.35
C ARG A 62 1.76 -6.92 7.26
N ALA A 63 1.15 -7.46 6.21
CA ALA A 63 1.09 -8.90 5.98
C ALA A 63 2.50 -9.48 5.87
N ILE A 64 3.36 -8.91 5.03
CA ILE A 64 4.76 -9.36 4.86
C ILE A 64 5.53 -9.29 6.19
N HIS A 65 5.40 -8.19 6.94
CA HIS A 65 6.05 -8.06 8.25
C HIS A 65 5.55 -9.05 9.30
N ASN A 66 4.29 -9.48 9.23
CA ASN A 66 3.76 -10.49 10.15
C ASN A 66 4.17 -11.90 9.72
N ILE A 67 4.15 -12.18 8.41
CA ILE A 67 4.63 -13.45 7.84
C ILE A 67 6.11 -13.66 8.17
N SER A 68 6.94 -12.60 8.14
CA SER A 68 8.36 -12.68 8.49
C SER A 68 8.65 -12.93 9.97
N ARG A 69 7.62 -13.01 10.83
CA ARG A 69 7.77 -13.37 12.25
C ARG A 69 7.59 -14.87 12.50
N LEU A 70 7.10 -15.60 11.51
CA LEU A 70 7.03 -17.06 11.55
C LEU A 70 8.45 -17.63 11.49
N ASP A 71 8.68 -18.76 12.15
CA ASP A 71 9.89 -19.55 11.94
C ASP A 71 9.90 -20.19 10.55
N ASP A 72 11.07 -20.66 10.11
CA ASP A 72 11.27 -21.13 8.74
C ASP A 72 10.35 -22.31 8.36
N ASP A 73 10.06 -23.22 9.30
CA ASP A 73 9.21 -24.37 9.05
C ASP A 73 7.74 -23.95 8.96
N ALA A 74 7.28 -23.08 9.87
CA ALA A 74 5.94 -22.51 9.85
C ALA A 74 5.70 -21.62 8.60
N LEU A 75 6.70 -20.84 8.21
CA LEU A 75 6.65 -20.01 7.00
C LEU A 75 6.54 -20.87 5.74
N ARG A 76 7.33 -21.95 5.67
CA ARG A 76 7.27 -22.89 4.56
C ARG A 76 5.91 -23.57 4.48
N ALA A 77 5.36 -24.01 5.60
CA ALA A 77 4.03 -24.61 5.65
C ALA A 77 2.95 -23.61 5.21
N PHE A 78 2.98 -22.38 5.74
CA PHE A 78 2.02 -21.33 5.42
C PHE A 78 1.98 -20.97 3.93
N LEU A 79 3.13 -20.95 3.25
CA LEU A 79 3.22 -20.62 1.82
C LEU A 79 3.04 -21.83 0.89
N ALA A 80 3.03 -23.06 1.42
CA ALA A 80 2.81 -24.27 0.63
C ALA A 80 1.33 -24.52 0.34
N GLU A 81 0.43 -23.90 1.12
CA GLU A 81 -1.01 -23.97 0.89
C GLU A 81 -1.41 -23.08 -0.30
N PRO A 82 -2.21 -23.60 -1.26
CA PRO A 82 -2.62 -22.87 -2.47
C PRO A 82 -3.63 -21.75 -2.23
#